data_AF-A0A953CTI2-F1
#
_entry.id   AF-A0A953CTI2-F1
#
_cell.length_a   1.000
_cell.length_b   1.000
_cell.length_c   1.000
_cell.angle_alpha   90.00
_cell.angle_beta   90.00
_cell.angle_gamma   90.00
#
_symmetry.space_group_name_H-M   'P 1'
#
loop_
_entity.id
_entity.type
_entity.pdbx_description
1 polymer ?
#
loop_
_entity_poly.entity_id
_entity_poly.type
_entity_poly.pdbx_seq_one_letter_code
_entity_poly.pdbx_strand_id
1 'polypeptide(L)'
;MILVDSSVWIDYFRGAATPQADLLDALLGSEPLAIGGRDIAIAAAKNFRALRRLGVTARKTIDTVIATRCIVDGYALLYSDRDFDPFVQHLGLRPALAAR
;
A
#
# COMPACT_ATOMS: atom_id res chain seq x y z
N MET A 1 -4.47 -11.01 6.73
CA MET A 1 -4.04 -10.89 5.32
C MET A 1 -3.45 -9.50 5.14
N ILE A 2 -2.23 -9.43 4.64
CA ILE A 2 -1.45 -8.19 4.52
C ILE A 2 -1.20 -7.95 3.03
N LEU A 3 -1.46 -6.73 2.56
CA LEU A 3 -1.11 -6.33 1.21
C LEU A 3 0.25 -5.64 1.24
N VAL A 4 1.12 -6.02 0.31
CA VAL A 4 2.50 -5.52 0.26
C VAL A 4 2.67 -4.66 -0.97
N ASP A 5 3.18 -3.44 -0.78
CA ASP A 5 3.45 -2.53 -1.89
C ASP A 5 4.66 -2.99 -2.75
N SER A 6 4.59 -2.63 -4.03
CA SER A 6 5.64 -2.84 -5.02
C SER A 6 7.00 -2.26 -4.62
N SER A 7 7.07 -1.11 -3.93
CA SER A 7 8.35 -0.54 -3.49
C SER A 7 9.04 -1.41 -2.44
N VAL A 8 8.26 -2.01 -1.53
CA VAL A 8 8.77 -2.94 -0.51
C VAL A 8 9.30 -4.22 -1.15
N TRP A 9 8.61 -4.75 -2.17
CA TRP A 9 9.13 -5.87 -2.96
C TRP A 9 10.43 -5.52 -3.69
N ILE A 10 10.51 -4.32 -4.27
CA ILE A 10 11.74 -3.85 -4.95
C ILE A 10 12.91 -3.79 -3.96
N ASP A 11 12.70 -3.22 -2.78
CA ASP A 11 13.72 -3.13 -1.74
C ASP A 11 14.15 -4.51 -1.23
N TYR A 12 13.20 -5.41 -1.02
CA TYR A 12 13.45 -6.81 -0.65
C TYR A 12 14.31 -7.54 -1.69
N PHE A 13 13.93 -7.49 -2.97
CA PHE A 13 14.71 -8.14 -4.04
C PHE A 13 16.10 -7.53 -4.26
N ARG A 14 16.30 -6.27 -3.88
CA ARG A 14 17.60 -5.60 -3.92
C ARG A 14 18.47 -5.91 -2.70
N GLY A 15 17.95 -6.61 -1.70
CA GLY A 15 18.62 -6.83 -0.42
C GLY A 15 18.84 -5.52 0.36
N ALA A 16 17.96 -4.53 0.17
CA ALA A 16 18.06 -3.26 0.88
C ALA A 16 17.70 -3.45 2.36
N ALA A 17 18.54 -2.94 3.27
CA ALA A 17 18.31 -2.98 4.71
C ALA A 17 17.27 -1.93 5.12
N THR A 18 15.99 -2.26 4.89
CA THR A 18 14.85 -1.43 5.29
C THR A 18 13.96 -2.20 6.25
N PRO A 19 13.37 -1.55 7.28
CA PRO A 19 12.45 -2.21 8.20
C PRO A 19 11.28 -2.90 7.51
N GLN A 20 10.84 -2.37 6.35
CA GLN A 20 9.77 -2.93 5.54
C GLN A 20 10.20 -4.21 4.83
N ALA A 21 11.42 -4.27 4.27
CA ALA A 21 11.97 -5.48 3.66
C ALA A 21 12.23 -6.56 4.71
N ASP A 22 12.74 -6.19 5.88
CA ASP A 22 12.96 -7.12 7.00
C ASP A 22 11.65 -7.73 7.50
N LEU A 23 10.60 -6.90 7.60
CA LEU A 23 9.27 -7.37 7.99
C LEU A 23 8.63 -8.24 6.90
N LEU A 24 8.83 -7.92 5.62
CA LEU A 24 8.39 -8.79 4.52
C LEU A 24 9.06 -10.18 4.61
N ASP A 25 10.37 -10.22 4.86
CA ASP A 25 11.12 -11.48 5.01
C ASP A 25 10.52 -12.39 6.11
N ALA A 26 10.23 -11.78 7.27
CA ALA A 26 9.63 -12.50 8.39
C ALA A 26 8.22 -13.05 8.10
N LEU A 27 7.45 -12.38 7.23
CA LEU A 27 6.05 -12.71 6.94
C LEU A 27 5.89 -13.71 5.79
N LEU A 28 6.84 -13.80 4.86
CA LEU A 28 6.77 -14.63 3.64
C LEU A 28 6.46 -16.11 3.91
N GLY A 29 6.89 -16.65 5.05
CA GLY A 29 6.68 -18.05 5.43
C GLY A 29 5.49 -18.32 6.35
N SER A 30 4.80 -17.28 6.83
CA SER A 30 3.86 -17.39 7.95
C SER A 30 2.49 -16.77 7.68
N GLU A 31 2.41 -15.76 6.82
CA GLU A 31 1.17 -15.01 6.59
C GLU A 31 0.74 -15.03 5.10
N PRO A 32 -0.57 -15.14 4.80
CA PRO A 32 -1.05 -14.94 3.44
C PRO A 32 -0.90 -13.47 3.03
N LEU A 33 -0.04 -13.24 2.03
CA LEU A 33 0.24 -11.92 1.44
C LEU A 33 -0.46 -11.76 0.09
N ALA A 34 -0.94 -10.54 -0.20
CA ALA A 34 -1.58 -10.20 -1.47
C ALA A 34 -0.87 -9.02 -2.16
N ILE A 35 -1.02 -8.92 -3.49
CA ILE A 35 -0.42 -7.87 -4.34
C ILE A 35 -1.49 -7.10 -5.16
N GLY A 36 -2.70 -7.65 -5.35
CA GLY A 36 -3.78 -6.99 -6.11
C GLY A 36 -5.01 -7.87 -6.36
N GLY A 37 -5.86 -7.47 -7.31
CA GLY A 37 -7.07 -8.20 -7.74
C GLY A 37 -8.02 -7.37 -8.61
N ARG A 38 -8.92 -8.02 -9.36
CA ARG A 38 -9.86 -7.34 -10.30
C ARG A 38 -10.69 -6.26 -9.60
N ASP A 39 -11.34 -6.61 -8.50
CA ASP A 39 -12.22 -5.68 -7.78
C ASP A 39 -11.43 -4.49 -7.21
N ILE A 40 -10.17 -4.71 -6.90
CA ILE A 40 -9.26 -3.70 -6.38
C ILE A 40 -8.83 -2.74 -7.46
N ALA A 41 -8.52 -3.24 -8.66
CA ALA A 41 -8.23 -2.36 -9.79
C ALA A 41 -9.41 -1.41 -10.10
N ILE A 42 -10.64 -1.90 -10.00
CA ILE A 42 -11.85 -1.08 -10.20
C ILE A 42 -11.98 -0.01 -9.11
N ALA A 43 -11.83 -0.40 -7.84
CA ALA A 43 -11.93 0.52 -6.71
C ALA A 43 -10.80 1.58 -6.73
N ALA A 44 -9.59 1.18 -7.09
CA ALA A 44 -8.44 2.06 -7.29
C ALA A 44 -8.74 3.19 -8.26
N ALA A 45 -9.30 2.86 -9.41
CA ALA A 45 -9.62 3.85 -10.44
C ALA A 45 -10.63 4.89 -9.92
N LYS A 46 -11.56 4.50 -9.03
CA LYS A 46 -12.49 5.43 -8.38
C LYS A 46 -11.76 6.35 -7.40
N ASN A 47 -10.89 5.80 -6.55
CA ASN A 47 -10.13 6.57 -5.57
C ASN A 47 -9.15 7.54 -6.23
N PHE A 48 -8.48 7.13 -7.31
CA PHE A 48 -7.61 7.99 -8.10
C PHE A 48 -8.35 9.24 -8.60
N ARG A 49 -9.57 9.04 -9.16
CA ARG A 49 -10.41 10.15 -9.61
C ARG A 49 -10.89 11.03 -8.46
N ALA A 50 -11.17 10.46 -7.29
CA ALA A 50 -11.57 11.21 -6.11
C ALA A 50 -10.42 12.12 -5.62
N LEU A 51 -9.20 11.58 -5.47
CA LEU A 51 -8.03 12.36 -5.09
C LEU A 51 -7.72 13.47 -6.09
N ARG A 52 -7.83 13.19 -7.40
CA ARG A 52 -7.63 14.21 -8.44
C ARG A 52 -8.63 15.36 -8.35
N ARG A 53 -9.89 15.09 -7.96
CA ARG A 53 -10.90 16.14 -7.71
C ARG A 53 -10.55 17.01 -6.50
N LEU A 54 -9.79 16.48 -5.55
CA LEU A 54 -9.29 17.20 -4.37
C LEU A 54 -7.97 17.95 -4.65
N GLY A 55 -7.48 17.96 -5.90
CA GLY A 55 -6.20 18.56 -6.26
C GLY A 55 -4.98 17.71 -5.91
N VAL A 56 -5.18 16.47 -5.44
CA VAL A 56 -4.11 15.53 -5.10
C VAL A 56 -3.81 14.66 -6.32
N THR A 57 -2.57 14.69 -6.80
CA THR A 57 -2.13 13.82 -7.91
C THR A 57 -1.30 12.67 -7.35
N ALA A 58 -1.90 11.48 -7.29
CA ALA A 58 -1.15 10.26 -7.01
C ALA A 58 -0.20 9.99 -8.20
N ARG A 59 1.11 9.99 -7.94
CA ARG A 59 2.14 9.98 -9.00
C ARG A 59 2.35 8.59 -9.60
N LYS A 60 1.96 7.53 -8.88
CA LYS A 60 2.01 6.13 -9.32
C LYS A 60 0.63 5.50 -9.25
N THR A 61 0.14 4.99 -10.39
CA THR A 61 -1.22 4.42 -10.51
C THR A 61 -1.40 3.14 -9.71
N ILE A 62 -0.34 2.37 -9.49
CA ILE A 62 -0.37 1.12 -8.72
C ILE A 62 -0.58 1.37 -7.23
N ASP A 63 -0.02 2.43 -6.68
CA ASP A 63 -0.14 2.79 -5.25
C ASP A 63 -1.60 3.05 -4.88
N THR A 64 -2.37 3.64 -5.80
CA THR A 64 -3.81 3.82 -5.59
C THR A 64 -4.55 2.48 -5.54
N VAL A 65 -4.13 1.48 -6.32
CA VAL A 65 -4.69 0.12 -6.28
C VAL A 65 -4.40 -0.53 -4.95
N ILE A 66 -3.15 -0.44 -4.52
CA ILE A 66 -2.65 -1.04 -3.29
C ILE A 66 -3.35 -0.41 -2.07
N ALA A 67 -3.34 0.91 -1.97
CA ALA A 67 -4.03 1.63 -0.90
C ALA A 67 -5.53 1.29 -0.84
N THR A 68 -6.18 1.20 -2.00
CA THR A 68 -7.63 0.95 -2.05
C THR A 68 -8.01 -0.44 -1.55
N ARG A 69 -7.22 -1.48 -1.84
CA ARG A 69 -7.48 -2.80 -1.24
C ARG A 69 -7.40 -2.76 0.27
N CYS A 70 -6.36 -2.13 0.82
CA CYS A 70 -6.21 -2.03 2.25
C CYS A 70 -7.38 -1.31 2.91
N ILE A 71 -7.90 -0.25 2.29
CA ILE A 71 -9.07 0.47 2.78
C ILE A 71 -10.33 -0.40 2.74
N VAL A 72 -10.63 -1.03 1.60
CA VAL A 72 -11.87 -1.81 1.40
C VAL A 72 -11.93 -3.03 2.33
N ASP A 73 -10.81 -3.71 2.52
CA ASP A 73 -10.77 -4.95 3.31
C ASP A 73 -10.30 -4.72 4.75
N GLY A 74 -9.98 -3.48 5.12
CA GLY A 74 -9.51 -3.12 6.45
C GLY A 74 -8.11 -3.64 6.80
N TYR A 75 -7.27 -3.88 5.81
CA TYR A 75 -5.88 -4.32 6.03
C TYR A 75 -4.99 -3.13 6.39
N ALA A 76 -3.99 -3.39 7.23
CA ALA A 76 -2.91 -2.44 7.43
C ALA A 76 -1.92 -2.55 6.25
N LEU A 77 -1.46 -1.41 5.73
CA LEU A 77 -0.47 -1.34 4.66
C LEU A 77 0.92 -1.09 5.24
N LEU A 78 1.87 -1.95 4.89
CA LEU A 78 3.29 -1.70 5.11
C LEU A 78 3.84 -0.93 3.91
N TYR A 79 4.30 0.30 4.13
CA TYR A 79 4.85 1.15 3.07
C TYR A 79 6.02 2.02 3.57
N SER A 80 6.88 2.44 2.65
CA SER A 80 7.97 3.41 2.87
C SER A 80 7.81 4.67 2.00
N ASP A 81 7.01 4.58 0.92
CA ASP A 81 6.74 5.69 0.00
C ASP A 81 5.72 6.67 0.61
N ARG A 82 6.08 7.95 0.70
CA ARG A 82 5.19 9.01 1.23
C ARG A 82 3.99 9.27 0.33
N ASP A 83 3.96 8.71 -0.88
CA ASP A 83 2.79 8.78 -1.77
C ASP A 83 1.54 8.11 -1.17
N PHE A 84 1.68 7.28 -0.12
CA PHE A 84 0.56 6.72 0.64
C PHE A 84 0.01 7.62 1.75
N ASP A 85 0.74 8.64 2.18
CA ASP A 85 0.33 9.52 3.29
C ASP A 85 -1.03 10.21 3.06
N PRO A 86 -1.37 10.70 1.84
CA PRO A 86 -2.69 11.25 1.57
C PRO A 86 -3.83 10.24 1.79
N PHE A 87 -3.60 8.94 1.57
CA PHE A 87 -4.61 7.91 1.79
C PHE A 87 -4.84 7.65 3.27
N VAL A 88 -3.79 7.73 4.09
CA VAL A 88 -3.89 7.66 5.55
C VAL A 88 -4.66 8.87 6.07
N GLN A 89 -4.28 10.06 5.62
CA GLN A 89 -4.87 11.32 6.10
C GLN A 89 -6.34 11.51 5.69
N HIS A 90 -6.72 11.07 4.49
CA HIS A 90 -8.02 11.44 3.91
C HIS A 90 -8.96 10.27 3.65
N LEU A 91 -8.44 9.04 3.54
CA LEU A 91 -9.23 7.89 3.06
C LEU A 91 -9.25 6.71 4.04
N GLY A 92 -8.66 6.86 5.23
CA GLY A 92 -8.74 5.87 6.31
C GLY A 92 -7.83 4.66 6.12
N LEU A 93 -6.79 4.78 5.28
CA LEU A 93 -5.75 3.75 5.18
C LEU A 93 -5.03 3.61 6.52
N ARG A 94 -4.81 2.38 6.98
CA ARG A 94 -4.09 2.11 8.24
C ARG A 94 -2.63 1.74 7.93
N PRO A 95 -1.64 2.46 8.47
CA PRO A 95 -0.25 2.04 8.36
C PRO A 95 0.01 0.81 9.23
N ALA A 96 0.82 -0.15 8.73
CA ALA A 96 1.21 -1.35 9.48
C ALA A 96 2.34 -1.09 10.48
N LEU A 97 3.16 -0.07 10.23
CA LEU A 97 4.13 0.47 11.20
C LEU A 97 3.51 1.69 11.89
N ALA A 98 3.62 1.76 13.22
CA ALA A 98 3.19 2.94 13.96
C ALA A 98 4.01 4.16 13.55
N ALA A 99 3.33 5.27 13.25
CA ALA A 99 4.00 6.57 13.11
C ALA A 99 4.72 6.88 14.43
N ARG A 100 6.03 7.11 14.37
CA ARG A 100 6.75 7.75 15.47
C ARG A 100 6.47 9.23 15.47
#